data_AF-A0A5K1D3R7-F1
#
_entry.id   AF-A0A5K1D3R7-F1
#
_cell.length_a   1.000
_cell.length_b   1.000
_cell.length_c   1.000
_cell.angle_alpha   90.00
_cell.angle_beta   90.00
_cell.angle_gamma   90.00
#
_symmetry.space_group_name_H-M   'P 1'
#
loop_
_entity.id
_entity.type
_entity.pdbx_description
1 polymer ?
#
loop_
_entity_poly.entity_id
_entity_poly.type
_entity_poly.pdbx_seq_one_letter_code
_entity_poly.pdbx_strand_id
1 'polypeptide(L)' 'IILVPTRELALQTSQVCKELGKHLKVQIMVTTGGTSLKDDIMRLYQPVHLLVGTPGRILDLVKKGVCILKDCSMLVMDE' A
#
# COMPACT_ATOMS: atom_id res chain seq x y z
N ILE A 1 6.01 3.49 2.88
CA ILE A 1 4.60 3.76 2.47
C ILE A 1 4.61 4.88 1.44
N ILE A 2 3.81 4.78 0.40
CA ILE A 2 3.58 5.86 -0.58
C ILE A 2 2.09 6.19 -0.55
N LEU A 3 1.77 7.43 -0.17
CA LEU A 3 0.42 7.97 -0.20
C LEU A 3 0.23 8.76 -1.50
N VAL A 4 -0.88 8.50 -2.18
CA VAL A 4 -1.27 9.15 -3.44
C VAL A 4 -2.76 9.55 -3.40
N PRO A 5 -3.19 10.61 -4.11
CA PRO A 5 -4.54 11.13 -3.98
C PRO A 5 -5.60 10.25 -4.65
N THR A 6 -5.25 9.49 -5.70
CA THR A 6 -6.21 8.76 -6.54
C THR A 6 -5.89 7.27 -6.66
N ARG A 7 -6.89 6.50 -7.11
CA ARG A 7 -6.74 5.05 -7.32
C ARG A 7 -5.82 4.78 -8.50
N GLU A 8 -5.96 5.58 -9.54
CA GLU A 8 -5.24 5.51 -10.80
C GLU A 8 -3.75 5.74 -10.57
N LEU A 9 -3.39 6.78 -9.81
CA LEU A 9 -2.01 7.04 -9.42
C LEU A 9 -1.43 5.90 -8.58
N ALA A 10 -2.22 5.32 -7.66
CA ALA A 10 -1.76 4.19 -6.85
C ALA A 10 -1.40 2.97 -7.70
N LEU A 11 -2.24 2.65 -8.69
CA LEU A 11 -2.00 1.54 -9.61
C LEU A 11 -0.76 1.81 -10.47
N GLN A 12 -0.64 2.99 -11.07
CA GLN A 12 0.51 3.38 -11.89
C GLN A 12 1.82 3.35 -11.10
N THR A 13 1.85 3.99 -9.93
CA THR A 13 3.01 4.00 -9.03
C THR A 13 3.41 2.57 -8.65
N SER A 14 2.44 1.72 -8.31
CA SER A 14 2.73 0.34 -7.96
C SER A 14 3.34 -0.49 -9.09
N GLN A 15 2.96 -0.23 -10.35
CA GLN A 15 3.51 -0.91 -11.51
C GLN A 15 4.98 -0.52 -11.67
N VAL A 16 5.30 0.76 -11.58
CA VAL A 16 6.69 1.25 -11.61
C VAL A 16 7.50 0.62 -10.48
N CYS A 17 6.98 0.62 -9.25
CA CYS A 17 7.67 -0.02 -8.12
C CYS A 17 7.90 -1.52 -8.34
N LYS A 18 6.95 -2.25 -8.95
CA LYS A 18 7.08 -3.67 -9.26
C LYS A 18 8.15 -3.94 -10.31
N GLU A 19 8.21 -3.12 -11.35
CA GLU A 19 9.25 -3.22 -12.38
C GLU A 19 10.64 -2.95 -11.78
N LEU A 20 10.79 -1.89 -10.99
CA LEU A 20 12.04 -1.57 -10.29
C LEU A 20 12.43 -2.67 -9.28
N GLY A 21 11.43 -3.27 -8.61
CA GLY A 21 11.60 -4.30 -7.59
C GLY A 21 11.70 -5.73 -8.11
N LYS A 22 11.61 -5.96 -9.43
CA LYS A 22 11.44 -7.28 -10.05
C LYS A 22 12.45 -8.33 -9.60
N HIS A 23 13.68 -7.93 -9.29
CA HIS A 23 14.77 -8.82 -8.86
C HIS A 23 15.10 -8.74 -7.37
N LEU A 24 14.39 -7.91 -6.60
CA LEU A 24 14.68 -7.62 -5.19
C LEU A 24 13.83 -8.45 -4.21
N LYS A 25 12.96 -9.35 -4.71
CA LYS A 25 11.99 -10.13 -3.91
C LYS A 25 11.12 -9.26 -2.97
N VAL A 26 10.96 -7.98 -3.30
CA VAL A 26 10.12 -7.05 -2.53
C VAL A 26 8.65 -7.32 -2.79
N GLN A 27 7.86 -7.22 -1.72
CA GLN A 27 6.42 -7.47 -1.76
C GLN A 27 5.70 -6.14 -1.72
N ILE A 28 5.08 -5.80 -2.84
CA ILE A 28 4.40 -4.52 -3.04
C ILE A 28 2.90 -4.77 -2.99
N MET A 29 2.22 -4.04 -2.10
CA MET A 29 0.77 -4.06 -1.97
C MET A 29 0.20 -2.71 -2.40
N VAL A 30 -0.97 -2.75 -3.04
CA VAL A 30 -1.76 -1.57 -3.37
C VAL A 30 -3.09 -1.66 -2.62
N THR A 31 -3.51 -0.57 -1.99
CA THR A 31 -4.82 -0.47 -1.35
C THR A 31 -5.44 0.89 -1.61
N THR A 32 -6.69 0.91 -2.08
CA THR A 32 -7.38 2.15 -2.41
C THR A 32 -8.86 2.03 -2.08
N GLY A 33 -9.59 3.14 -2.06
CA GLY A 33 -11.06 3.08 -2.11
C GLY A 33 -11.54 2.22 -3.29
N GLY A 34 -12.66 1.52 -3.14
CA GLY A 34 -13.25 0.69 -4.21
C GLY A 34 -12.66 -0.71 -4.42
N THR A 35 -11.61 -1.10 -3.67
CA THR A 35 -11.21 -2.52 -3.55
C THR A 35 -11.90 -3.15 -2.34
N SER A 36 -12.05 -4.49 -2.38
CA SER A 36 -12.58 -5.28 -1.27
C SER A 36 -11.71 -5.12 -0.02
N LEU A 37 -12.28 -4.56 1.05
CA LEU A 37 -11.57 -4.43 2.32
C LEU A 37 -11.13 -5.79 2.87
N LYS A 38 -11.94 -6.83 2.65
CA LYS A 38 -11.62 -8.20 3.07
C LYS A 38 -10.36 -8.71 2.38
N ASP A 39 -10.20 -8.44 1.08
CA ASP A 39 -9.03 -8.90 0.33
C ASP A 39 -7.78 -8.14 0.75
N ASP A 40 -7.90 -6.84 1.03
CA ASP A 40 -6.81 -6.03 1.60
C ASP A 40 -6.36 -6.58 2.97
N ILE A 41 -7.31 -6.90 3.85
CA ILE A 41 -7.04 -7.51 5.16
C ILE A 41 -6.32 -8.85 4.97
N MET A 42 -6.82 -9.71 4.08
CA MET A 42 -6.21 -11.00 3.80
C MET A 42 -4.78 -10.84 3.26
N ARG A 43 -4.56 -9.83 2.41
CA ARG A 43 -3.23 -9.53 1.85
C ARG A 43 -2.24 -9.05 2.90
N LEU A 44 -2.70 -8.35 3.94
CA LEU A 44 -1.87 -7.87 5.05
C LEU A 44 -1.37 -9.00 5.98
N TYR A 45 -1.95 -10.20 5.91
CA TYR A 45 -1.37 -11.38 6.59
C TYR A 45 -0.10 -11.90 5.91
N GLN A 46 0.21 -11.44 4.71
CA GLN A 46 1.46 -11.75 4.00
C GLN A 46 2.42 -10.55 4.10
N PRO A 47 3.75 -10.76 4.02
CA PRO A 47 4.70 -9.66 4.05
C PRO A 47 4.37 -8.55 3.04
N VAL A 48 4.47 -7.30 3.50
CA VAL A 48 4.34 -6.08 2.69
C VAL A 48 5.54 -5.20 3.00
N HIS A 49 6.44 -5.07 2.04
CA HIS A 49 7.64 -4.24 2.15
C HIS A 49 7.36 -2.80 1.69
N LEU A 50 6.46 -2.65 0.72
CA LEU A 50 6.00 -1.37 0.20
C LEU A 50 4.47 -1.39 0.08
N LEU A 51 3.83 -0.42 0.73
CA LEU A 51 2.40 -0.16 0.61
C LEU A 51 2.20 1.14 -0.18
N VAL A 52 1.48 1.06 -1.28
CA VAL A 52 1.02 2.20 -2.08
C VAL A 52 -0.49 2.32 -1.91
N GLY A 53 -1.01 3.52 -1.63
CA GLY A 53 -2.45 3.64 -1.48
C GLY A 53 -2.97 5.03 -1.21
N THR A 54 -4.30 5.14 -1.17
CA THR A 54 -4.96 6.41 -0.89
C THR A 54 -5.05 6.66 0.62
N PRO A 55 -4.91 7.92 1.10
CA PRO A 55 -4.87 8.25 2.52
C PRO A 55 -6.06 7.68 3.31
N GLY A 56 -7.27 7.84 2.79
CA GLY A 56 -8.49 7.39 3.47
C GLY A 56 -8.52 5.88 3.70
N ARG A 57 -8.08 5.08 2.72
CA ARG A 57 -8.09 3.61 2.85
C ARG A 57 -6.99 3.12 3.79
N ILE A 58 -5.79 3.68 3.70
CA ILE A 58 -4.70 3.33 4.62
C ILE A 58 -5.09 3.71 6.06
N LEU A 59 -5.65 4.90 6.26
CA LEU A 59 -6.12 5.33 7.58
C LEU A 59 -7.18 4.39 8.16
N ASP A 60 -8.12 3.91 7.34
CA ASP A 60 -9.14 2.93 7.78
C ASP A 60 -8.50 1.61 8.25
N LEU A 61 -7.56 1.06 7.47
CA LEU A 61 -6.84 -0.16 7.82
C LEU A 61 -5.99 -0.02 9.09
N VAL A 62 -5.37 1.16 9.29
CA VAL A 62 -4.60 1.48 10.49
C VAL A 62 -5.52 1.61 11.71
N LYS A 63 -6.63 2.35 11.59
CA LYS A 63 -7.61 2.53 12.67
C LYS A 63 -8.24 1.21 13.12
N LYS A 64 -8.42 0.26 12.20
CA LYS A 64 -8.90 -1.10 12.51
C LYS A 64 -7.82 -2.01 13.14
N GLY A 65 -6.57 -1.54 13.24
CA GLY A 65 -5.47 -2.32 13.78
C GLY A 65 -4.96 -3.43 12.86
N VAL A 66 -5.35 -3.45 11.58
CA VAL A 66 -4.94 -4.47 10.62
C VAL A 66 -3.64 -4.10 9.93
N CYS A 67 -3.48 -2.81 9.60
CA CYS A 67 -2.23 -2.27 9.07
C CYS A 67 -1.44 -1.63 10.22
N ILE A 68 -0.37 -2.31 10.65
CA ILE A 68 0.48 -1.86 11.75
C ILE A 68 1.72 -1.20 11.15
N LEU A 69 1.91 0.10 11.41
CA LEU A 69 2.98 0.91 10.81
C LEU A 69 4.20 1.09 11.70
N LYS A 70 4.32 0.29 12.77
CA LYS A 70 5.38 0.42 13.78
C LYS A 70 6.79 0.41 13.18
N ASP A 71 7.01 -0.40 12.14
CA ASP A 71 8.32 -0.57 11.50
C ASP A 71 8.45 0.22 10.18
N CYS A 72 7.54 1.18 9.93
CA CYS A 72 7.61 2.02 8.74
C CYS A 72 8.73 3.07 8.86
N SER A 73 9.83 2.86 8.12
CA SER A 73 10.98 3.78 8.11
C SER A 73 10.88 4.93 7.11
N MET A 74 10.01 4.82 6.11
CA MET A 74 9.86 5.81 5.05
C MET A 74 8.39 6.03 4.68
N LEU A 75 7.99 7.29 4.68
CA LEU A 75 6.71 7.77 4.18
C LEU A 75 6.95 8.75 3.05
N VAL A 76 6.33 8.51 1.91
CA VAL A 76 6.27 9.43 0.77
C VAL A 76 4.83 9.89 0.62
N MET A 77 4.65 11.18 0.43
CA MET A 77 3.38 11.77 0.03
C MET A 77 3.59 12.39 -1.34
N ASP A 78 2.87 11.87 -2.32
CA ASP A 78 2.89 12.36 -3.69
C ASP A 78 1.51 12.95 -3.99
N GLU A 79 1.48 14.26 -4.22
CA GLU A 79 0.31 15.14 -4.32
C GLU A 79 -0.63 15.11 -3.10
#